data_AF-A0A940I6X4-F1
#
_entry.id   AF-A0A940I6X4-F1
#
_cell.length_a   1.000
_cell.length_b   1.000
_cell.length_c   1.000
_cell.angle_alpha   90.00
_cell.angle_beta   90.00
_cell.angle_gamma   90.00
#
_symmetry.space_group_name_H-M   'P 1'
#
loop_
_entity.id
_entity.type
_entity.pdbx_description
1 polymer ?
#
loop_
_entity_poly.entity_id
_entity_poly.type
_entity_poly.pdbx_seq_one_letter_code
_entity_poly.pdbx_strand_id
1 'polypeptide(L)'
;MEGKISRRELLRSVVLLSGALLLGKGVNINVDSGNNLKNQKVRKNWYEFGFIDPILDQVFLFYLSHTWQKLADVGEVLQTVSRVDMKNPYSWPEEWIKTAERIEKLGKEFESAGHRISAGECYLRSSNYFIAALHRYPNPYDEKI
;
A
#
# COMPACT_ATOMS: atom_id res chain seq x y z
N MET A 1 -28.00 -11.53 -10.02
CA MET A 1 -26.61 -11.16 -9.70
C MET A 1 -26.61 -10.66 -8.27
N GLU A 2 -26.19 -11.53 -7.34
CA GLU A 2 -26.43 -11.44 -5.89
C GLU A 2 -25.70 -10.29 -5.19
N GLY A 3 -26.47 -9.46 -4.48
CA GLY A 3 -25.95 -8.55 -3.46
C GLY A 3 -25.58 -9.33 -2.21
N LYS A 4 -24.31 -9.32 -1.82
CA LYS A 4 -23.84 -9.92 -0.57
C LYS A 4 -24.39 -9.14 0.63
N ILE A 5 -25.43 -9.67 1.25
CA ILE A 5 -25.99 -9.17 2.51
C ILE A 5 -24.97 -9.42 3.63
N SER A 6 -24.60 -8.37 4.37
CA SER A 6 -23.64 -8.45 5.49
C SER A 6 -24.25 -9.20 6.68
N ARG A 7 -23.47 -10.06 7.34
CA ARG A 7 -23.90 -10.87 8.50
C ARG A 7 -24.49 -10.03 9.64
N ARG A 8 -24.03 -8.79 9.80
CA ARG A 8 -24.54 -7.87 10.85
C ARG A 8 -25.94 -7.35 10.54
N GLU A 9 -26.26 -7.15 9.26
CA GLU A 9 -27.58 -6.72 8.83
C GLU A 9 -28.60 -7.86 8.91
N LEU A 10 -28.17 -9.10 8.60
CA LEU A 10 -28.96 -10.31 8.82
C LEU A 10 -29.32 -10.52 10.29
N LEU A 11 -28.39 -10.30 11.22
CA LEU A 11 -28.65 -10.47 12.65
C LEU A 11 -29.65 -9.43 13.18
N ARG A 12 -29.57 -8.19 12.70
CA ARG A 12 -30.53 -7.13 13.08
C ARG A 12 -31.94 -7.43 12.58
N SER A 13 -32.08 -7.86 11.33
CA SER A 13 -33.39 -8.19 10.75
C SER A 13 -34.02 -9.43 11.39
N VAL A 14 -33.23 -10.47 11.68
CA VAL A 14 -33.70 -11.69 12.35
C VAL A 14 -34.21 -11.40 13.76
N VAL A 15 -33.50 -10.59 14.55
CA VAL A 15 -33.94 -10.23 15.92
C VAL A 15 -35.28 -9.47 15.91
N LEU A 16 -35.48 -8.56 14.94
CA LEU A 16 -36.74 -7.82 14.79
C LEU A 16 -37.90 -8.72 14.35
N LEU A 17 -37.65 -9.66 13.43
CA LEU A 17 -38.65 -10.64 12.97
C LEU A 17 -39.10 -11.56 14.11
N SER A 18 -38.16 -12.10 14.89
CA SER A 18 -38.49 -13.00 16.01
C SER A 18 -39.28 -12.30 17.11
N GLY A 19 -38.94 -11.04 17.45
CA GLY A 19 -39.66 -10.26 18.44
C GLY A 19 -41.08 -9.86 18.02
N ALA A 20 -41.28 -9.51 16.74
CA ALA A 20 -42.59 -9.13 16.22
C ALA A 20 -43.54 -10.34 16.07
N LEU A 21 -43.01 -11.51 15.70
CA LEU A 21 -43.80 -12.74 15.56
C LEU A 21 -44.37 -13.20 16.91
N LEU A 22 -43.65 -12.97 18.01
CA LEU A 22 -44.12 -13.29 19.37
C LEU A 22 -45.21 -12.33 19.89
N LEU A 23 -45.37 -11.15 19.31
CA LEU A 23 -46.31 -10.12 19.79
C LEU A 23 -47.57 -9.97 18.93
N GLY A 24 -47.76 -10.80 17.89
CA GLY A 24 -49.00 -10.86 17.11
C GLY A 24 -49.39 -9.57 16.36
N LYS A 25 -48.51 -8.56 16.34
CA LYS A 25 -48.72 -7.31 15.59
C LYS A 25 -47.92 -7.38 14.30
N GLY A 26 -48.62 -7.40 13.16
CA GLY A 26 -47.98 -7.32 11.86
C GLY A 26 -47.13 -6.05 11.75
N VAL A 27 -45.81 -6.21 11.64
CA VAL A 27 -44.89 -5.11 11.39
C VAL A 27 -44.71 -4.98 9.89
N ASN A 28 -45.17 -3.86 9.31
CA ASN A 28 -44.80 -3.47 7.96
C ASN A 28 -43.33 -3.03 7.97
N ILE A 29 -42.44 -3.88 7.45
CA ILE A 29 -41.03 -3.52 7.26
C ILE A 29 -40.96 -2.70 5.97
N ASN A 30 -40.85 -1.38 6.11
CA ASN A 30 -40.49 -0.53 5.00
C ASN A 30 -38.97 -0.66 4.78
N VAL A 31 -38.57 -1.54 3.87
CA VAL A 31 -37.16 -1.67 3.46
C VAL A 31 -36.85 -0.48 2.57
N ASP A 32 -36.25 0.55 3.16
CA ASP A 32 -35.76 1.72 2.45
C ASP A 32 -34.52 1.33 1.61
N SER A 33 -34.78 0.69 0.47
CA SER A 33 -33.76 0.15 -0.45
C SER A 33 -33.07 1.21 -1.33
N GLY A 34 -33.31 2.50 -1.11
CA GLY A 34 -33.10 3.49 -2.18
C GLY A 34 -31.84 4.37 -2.11
N ASN A 35 -31.51 4.95 -0.95
CA ASN A 35 -30.83 6.26 -1.00
C ASN A 35 -29.60 6.48 -0.11
N ASN A 36 -29.12 5.49 0.64
CA ASN A 36 -28.03 5.72 1.61
C ASN A 36 -26.60 5.35 1.16
N LEU A 37 -26.40 4.96 -0.11
CA LEU A 37 -25.07 4.60 -0.63
C LEU A 37 -24.26 5.79 -1.17
N LYS A 38 -24.87 6.96 -1.35
CA LYS A 38 -24.20 8.12 -1.99
C LYS A 38 -23.31 8.94 -1.07
N ASN A 39 -23.25 8.63 0.23
CA ASN A 39 -22.52 9.47 1.19
C ASN A 39 -21.71 8.70 2.25
N GLN A 40 -21.36 7.44 1.99
CA GLN A 40 -20.31 6.80 2.78
C GLN A 40 -18.96 7.30 2.29
N LYS A 41 -18.44 8.33 2.97
CA LYS A 41 -17.03 8.69 2.92
C LYS A 41 -16.23 7.41 3.19
N VAL A 42 -15.61 6.83 2.16
CA VAL A 42 -14.83 5.60 2.30
C VAL A 42 -13.82 5.85 3.40
N ARG A 43 -13.94 5.10 4.49
CA ARG A 43 -13.00 5.23 5.61
C ARG A 43 -11.67 4.71 5.11
N LYS A 44 -10.73 5.63 4.92
CA LYS A 44 -9.33 5.33 4.65
C LYS A 44 -8.81 4.40 5.74
N ASN A 45 -8.15 3.31 5.35
CA ASN A 45 -7.57 2.40 6.33
C ASN A 45 -6.42 3.10 7.07
N TRP A 46 -6.14 2.70 8.31
CA TRP A 46 -5.10 3.36 9.13
C TRP A 46 -3.69 3.28 8.51
N TYR A 47 -3.45 2.26 7.68
CA TYR A 47 -2.19 2.02 6.96
C TYR A 47 -2.13 2.72 5.60
N GLU A 48 -3.24 3.25 5.09
CA GLU A 48 -3.20 4.03 3.86
C GLU A 48 -2.68 5.43 4.20
N PHE A 49 -1.60 5.86 3.55
CA PHE A 49 -0.98 7.16 3.77
C PHE A 49 -1.56 8.21 2.84
N GLY A 50 -2.10 7.82 1.68
CA GLY A 50 -2.90 8.69 0.81
C GLY A 50 -2.12 9.85 0.19
N PHE A 51 -0.79 9.78 0.23
CA PHE A 51 0.10 10.67 -0.51
C PHE A 51 0.39 10.12 -1.93
N ILE A 52 0.15 8.83 -2.13
CA ILE A 52 0.43 8.05 -3.33
C ILE A 52 -0.86 7.36 -3.80
N ASP A 53 -0.90 6.87 -5.04
CA ASP A 53 -2.03 6.03 -5.46
C ASP A 53 -2.09 4.72 -4.64
N PRO A 54 -3.26 4.08 -4.52
CA PRO A 54 -3.46 2.95 -3.61
C PRO A 54 -2.53 1.76 -3.84
N ILE A 55 -2.05 1.54 -5.07
CA ILE A 55 -1.14 0.42 -5.38
C ILE A 55 0.25 0.76 -4.87
N LEU A 56 0.75 1.95 -5.19
CA LEU A 56 2.06 2.38 -4.73
C LEU A 56 2.12 2.59 -3.20
N ASP A 57 1.01 2.92 -2.56
CA ASP A 57 0.89 3.01 -1.11
C ASP A 57 1.14 1.64 -0.43
N GLN A 58 0.64 0.55 -1.05
CA GLN A 58 0.92 -0.82 -0.60
C GLN A 58 2.37 -1.24 -0.86
N VAL A 59 2.93 -0.86 -2.00
CA VAL A 59 4.34 -1.11 -2.30
C VAL A 59 5.24 -0.35 -1.32
N PHE A 60 4.92 0.90 -1.00
CA PHE A 60 5.61 1.67 0.02
C PHE A 60 5.59 0.96 1.39
N LEU A 61 4.43 0.50 1.84
CA LEU A 61 4.29 -0.30 3.06
C LEU A 61 5.15 -1.59 3.03
N PHE A 62 5.17 -2.27 1.88
CA PHE A 62 5.99 -3.46 1.67
C PHE A 62 7.48 -3.16 1.90
N TYR A 63 8.02 -2.08 1.32
CA TYR A 63 9.41 -1.66 1.55
C TYR A 63 9.68 -1.12 2.95
N LEU A 64 8.70 -0.50 3.62
CA LEU A 64 8.84 -0.16 5.04
C LEU A 64 9.00 -1.41 5.91
N SER A 65 8.30 -2.51 5.60
CA SER A 65 8.43 -3.76 6.37
C SER A 65 9.82 -4.40 6.25
N HIS A 66 10.51 -4.17 5.14
CA HIS A 66 11.86 -4.67 4.86
C HIS A 66 12.92 -4.07 5.80
N THR A 67 12.62 -2.96 6.48
CA THR A 67 13.51 -2.32 7.46
C THR A 67 13.82 -3.25 8.65
N TRP A 68 12.84 -4.07 9.07
CA TRP A 68 13.05 -5.08 10.11
C TRP A 68 14.13 -6.10 9.75
N GLN A 69 14.25 -6.42 8.46
CA GLN A 69 15.23 -7.38 7.93
C GLN A 69 16.54 -6.71 7.49
N LYS A 70 16.70 -5.40 7.74
CA LYS A 70 17.81 -4.57 7.23
C LYS A 70 17.93 -4.49 5.70
N LEU A 71 16.87 -4.88 4.98
CA LEU A 71 16.77 -4.78 3.52
C LEU A 71 16.36 -3.37 3.05
N ALA A 72 15.98 -2.49 3.98
CA ALA A 72 15.65 -1.10 3.73
C ALA A 72 15.97 -0.24 4.95
N ASP A 73 15.98 1.08 4.78
CA ASP A 73 16.01 2.06 5.86
C ASP A 73 14.77 2.96 5.77
N VAL A 74 14.17 3.31 6.91
CA VAL A 74 12.94 4.10 6.96
C VAL A 74 13.14 5.48 6.32
N GLY A 75 14.26 6.13 6.60
CA GLY A 75 14.60 7.43 6.04
C GLY A 75 14.82 7.36 4.55
N GLU A 76 15.56 6.35 4.08
CA GLU A 76 15.79 6.12 2.65
C GLU A 76 14.47 5.93 1.87
N VAL A 77 13.56 5.09 2.38
CA VAL A 77 12.24 4.84 1.74
C VAL A 77 11.38 6.10 1.75
N LEU A 78 11.23 6.77 2.91
CA LEU A 78 10.43 8.00 3.03
C LEU A 78 10.97 9.12 2.14
N GLN A 79 12.29 9.31 2.12
CA GLN A 79 12.94 10.33 1.30
C GLN A 79 12.78 10.02 -0.20
N THR A 80 12.77 8.75 -0.58
CA THR A 80 12.57 8.35 -1.98
C THR A 80 11.15 8.63 -2.42
N VAL A 81 10.17 8.14 -1.67
CA VAL A 81 8.75 8.31 -1.97
C VAL A 81 8.35 9.79 -1.99
N SER A 82 8.92 10.63 -1.12
CA SER A 82 8.61 12.06 -1.09
C SER A 82 9.07 12.84 -2.33
N ARG A 83 9.98 12.27 -3.14
CA ARG A 83 10.42 12.85 -4.42
C ARG A 83 9.59 12.40 -5.62
N VAL A 84 8.74 11.38 -5.47
CA VAL A 84 7.99 10.83 -6.59
C VAL A 84 6.85 11.78 -6.98
N ASP A 85 6.85 12.23 -8.24
CA ASP A 85 5.75 12.96 -8.85
C ASP A 85 4.72 12.00 -9.45
N MET A 86 3.55 11.89 -8.82
CA MET A 86 2.46 11.03 -9.28
C MET A 86 1.92 11.38 -10.67
N LYS A 87 2.19 12.60 -11.17
CA LYS A 87 1.78 13.02 -12.52
C LYS A 87 2.71 12.48 -13.60
N ASN A 88 3.95 12.10 -13.25
CA ASN A 88 4.93 11.55 -14.17
C ASN A 88 5.02 10.02 -13.99
N PRO A 89 4.60 9.23 -14.99
CA PRO A 89 4.63 7.77 -14.88
C PRO A 89 6.05 7.19 -14.71
N TYR A 90 7.09 7.92 -15.13
CA TYR A 90 8.49 7.51 -14.99
C TYR A 90 9.10 7.90 -13.64
N SER A 91 8.43 8.75 -12.85
CA SER A 91 9.04 9.27 -11.61
C SER A 91 9.29 8.19 -10.57
N TRP A 92 8.41 7.17 -10.49
CA TRP A 92 8.61 6.06 -9.54
C TRP A 92 9.92 5.31 -9.80
N PRO A 93 10.13 4.68 -10.97
CA PRO A 93 11.36 3.94 -11.21
C PRO A 93 12.59 4.83 -11.15
N GLU A 94 12.53 6.06 -11.67
CA GLU A 94 13.66 7.00 -11.64
C GLU A 94 14.10 7.34 -10.21
N GLU A 95 13.18 7.64 -9.30
CA GLU A 95 13.54 8.02 -7.93
C GLU A 95 14.06 6.84 -7.10
N TRP A 96 13.53 5.63 -7.34
CA TRP A 96 14.04 4.42 -6.72
C TRP A 96 15.42 4.03 -7.26
N ILE A 97 15.65 4.12 -8.57
CA ILE A 97 16.96 3.88 -9.18
C ILE A 97 18.00 4.85 -8.62
N LYS A 98 17.69 6.16 -8.57
CA LYS A 98 18.60 7.17 -7.96
C LYS A 98 18.99 6.81 -6.52
N THR A 99 18.04 6.27 -5.76
CA THR A 99 18.29 5.86 -4.37
C THR A 99 19.14 4.60 -4.32
N ALA A 100 18.84 3.60 -5.17
CA ALA A 100 19.62 2.38 -5.30
C ALA A 100 21.08 2.70 -5.65
N GLU A 101 21.32 3.49 -6.70
CA GLU A 101 22.66 3.91 -7.13
C GLU A 101 23.43 4.67 -6.04
N ARG A 102 22.75 5.57 -5.30
CA ARG A 102 23.37 6.29 -4.18
C ARG A 102 23.83 5.33 -3.09
N ILE A 103 23.02 4.33 -2.75
CA ILE A 103 23.37 3.35 -1.72
C ILE A 103 24.42 2.35 -2.21
N GLU A 104 24.37 1.95 -3.48
CA GLU A 104 25.41 1.16 -4.11
C GLU A 104 26.76 1.87 -4.05
N LYS A 105 26.80 3.17 -4.36
CA LYS A 105 28.00 4.00 -4.24
C LYS A 105 28.52 4.04 -2.81
N LEU A 106 27.65 4.20 -1.81
CA LEU A 106 28.03 4.15 -0.41
C LEU A 106 28.61 2.77 -0.03
N GLY A 107 28.05 1.68 -0.58
CA GLY A 107 28.60 0.33 -0.44
C GLY A 107 30.03 0.23 -0.98
N LYS A 108 30.27 0.78 -2.19
CA LYS A 108 31.61 0.85 -2.81
C LYS A 108 32.59 1.66 -1.96
N GLU A 109 32.15 2.76 -1.35
CA GLU A 109 32.96 3.57 -0.44
C GLU A 109 33.36 2.76 0.81
N PHE A 110 32.42 2.07 1.46
CA PHE A 110 32.73 1.20 2.60
C PHE A 110 33.64 0.03 2.24
N GLU A 111 33.43 -0.59 1.08
CA GLU A 111 34.28 -1.68 0.59
C GLU A 111 35.72 -1.20 0.37
N SER A 112 35.88 -0.03 -0.24
CA SER A 112 37.20 0.60 -0.47
C SER A 112 37.94 0.91 0.84
N ALA A 113 37.20 1.20 1.91
CA ALA A 113 37.73 1.43 3.26
C ALA A 113 37.92 0.13 4.08
N GLY A 114 37.62 -1.06 3.53
CA GLY A 114 37.75 -2.34 4.23
C GLY A 114 36.58 -2.70 5.16
N HIS A 115 35.50 -1.91 5.18
CA HIS A 115 34.32 -2.13 6.02
C HIS A 115 33.33 -3.11 5.37
N ARG A 116 33.70 -4.40 5.29
CA ARG A 116 32.96 -5.43 4.54
C ARG A 116 31.50 -5.62 4.98
N ILE A 117 31.21 -5.52 6.28
CA ILE A 117 29.83 -5.68 6.79
C ILE A 117 28.96 -4.51 6.34
N SER A 118 29.43 -3.26 6.53
CA SER A 118 28.71 -2.06 6.11
C SER A 118 28.50 -2.02 4.60
N ALA A 119 29.49 -2.44 3.82
CA ALA A 119 29.37 -2.59 2.37
C ALA A 119 28.27 -3.59 2.00
N GLY A 120 28.27 -4.78 2.63
CA GLY A 120 27.24 -5.80 2.42
C GLY A 120 25.83 -5.32 2.77
N GLU A 121 25.66 -4.61 3.90
CA GLU A 121 24.37 -4.00 4.27
C GLU A 121 23.91 -2.98 3.22
N CYS A 122 24.81 -2.16 2.67
CA CYS A 122 24.48 -1.22 1.60
C CYS A 122 24.08 -1.93 0.31
N TYR A 123 24.85 -2.92 -0.16
CA TYR A 123 24.52 -3.66 -1.38
C TYR A 123 23.19 -4.40 -1.28
N LEU A 124 22.88 -4.94 -0.11
CA LEU A 124 21.61 -5.60 0.14
C LEU A 124 20.43 -4.63 0.03
N ARG A 125 20.54 -3.42 0.62
CA ARG A 125 19.52 -2.37 0.47
C ARG A 125 19.42 -1.87 -0.97
N SER A 126 20.56 -1.64 -1.63
CA SER A 126 20.62 -1.20 -3.03
C SER A 126 19.89 -2.16 -3.95
N SER A 127 20.13 -3.47 -3.82
CA SER A 127 19.46 -4.51 -4.60
C SER A 127 17.94 -4.47 -4.39
N ASN A 128 17.51 -4.37 -3.14
CA ASN A 128 16.09 -4.24 -2.79
C ASN A 128 15.45 -2.98 -3.43
N TYR A 129 16.17 -1.87 -3.55
CA TYR A 129 15.67 -0.65 -4.18
C TYR A 129 15.63 -0.70 -5.72
N PHE A 130 16.52 -1.48 -6.35
CA PHE A 130 16.36 -1.78 -7.78
C PHE A 130 15.09 -2.60 -8.04
N ILE A 131 14.77 -3.57 -7.18
CA ILE A 131 13.49 -4.31 -7.26
C ILE A 131 12.31 -3.35 -7.04
N ALA A 132 12.44 -2.38 -6.13
CA ALA A 132 11.41 -1.38 -5.87
C ALA A 132 11.02 -0.57 -7.13
N ALA A 133 12.01 -0.23 -7.95
CA ALA A 133 11.80 0.50 -9.19
C ALA A 133 10.90 -0.28 -10.18
N LEU A 134 10.94 -1.62 -10.17
CA LEU A 134 10.21 -2.47 -11.10
C LEU A 134 8.69 -2.54 -10.83
N HIS A 135 8.22 -2.17 -9.64
CA HIS A 135 6.79 -2.26 -9.30
C HIS A 135 5.90 -1.36 -10.15
N ARG A 136 6.46 -0.30 -10.75
CA ARG A 136 5.71 0.58 -11.65
C ARG A 136 6.61 1.09 -12.75
N TYR A 137 6.86 0.23 -13.73
CA TYR A 137 7.57 0.62 -14.93
C TYR A 137 6.56 0.88 -16.08
N PRO A 138 6.56 2.07 -16.72
CA PRO A 138 5.54 2.42 -17.72
C PRO A 138 5.60 1.59 -19.00
N ASN A 139 6.80 1.16 -19.39
CA ASN A 139 7.03 0.42 -20.63
C ASN A 139 7.85 -0.87 -20.35
N PRO A 140 7.26 -2.07 -20.49
CA PRO A 140 7.98 -3.32 -20.24
C PRO A 140 9.05 -3.65 -21.31
N TYR A 141 9.13 -2.87 -22.39
CA TYR A 141 10.10 -3.04 -23.48
C TYR A 141 11.19 -1.95 -23.50
N ASP A 142 11.31 -1.17 -22.44
CA ASP A 142 12.38 -0.17 -22.33
C ASP A 142 13.73 -0.87 -22.08
N GLU A 143 14.75 -0.56 -22.90
CA GLU A 143 16.09 -1.17 -22.81
C GLU A 143 16.90 -0.70 -21.60
N LYS A 144 16.39 0.29 -20.86
CA LYS A 144 17.05 0.87 -19.67
C LYS A 144 16.93 0.01 -18.40
N ILE A 145 16.35 -1.19 -18.49
CA ILE A 145 16.23 -2.17 -17.41
C ILE A 145 17.10 -3.39 -17.72
#